data_AF-A0A8J8K5L8-F1
#
_entry.id   AF-A0A8J8K5L8-F1
#
_cell.length_a   1.000
_cell.length_b   1.000
_cell.length_c   1.000
_cell.angle_alpha   90.00
_cell.angle_beta   90.00
_cell.angle_gamma   90.00
#
_symmetry.space_group_name_H-M   'P 1'
#
loop_
_entity.id
_entity.type
_entity.pdbx_description
1 polymer ?
#
loop_
_entity_poly.entity_id
_entity_poly.type
_entity_poly.pdbx_seq_one_letter_code
_entity_poly.pdbx_strand_id
1 'polypeptide(L)' 'MAKCQDCGGIVKWRPPFYVCLDCGLSFRRGEFEKVKKTIKEEFKEEMGESDEEIDRKDRQRKRDYHDWLMKKEED' A
#
# COMPACT_ATOMS: atom_id res chain seq x y z
N MET A 1 0.05 -0.85 6.24
CA MET A 1 -1.17 -1.35 6.91
C MET A 1 -2.33 -1.27 5.94
N ALA A 2 -3.30 -2.18 6.02
CA ALA A 2 -4.51 -2.13 5.22
C ALA A 2 -5.39 -0.96 5.71
N LYS A 3 -5.88 -0.14 4.78
CA LYS A 3 -6.76 1.00 5.08
C LYS A 3 -8.20 0.68 4.71
N CYS A 4 -9.14 1.25 5.45
CA CYS A 4 -10.55 1.16 5.15
C CYS A 4 -10.83 2.03 3.92
N GLN A 5 -11.63 1.49 3.00
CA GLN A 5 -11.95 2.18 1.75
C GLN A 5 -12.96 3.31 1.97
N ASP A 6 -13.70 3.27 3.08
CA ASP A 6 -14.76 4.21 3.38
C ASP A 6 -14.25 5.38 4.24
N CYS A 7 -13.61 5.08 5.38
CA CYS A 7 -13.14 6.11 6.31
C CYS A 7 -11.62 6.35 6.29
N GLY A 8 -10.85 5.63 5.46
CA GLY A 8 -9.39 5.71 5.45
C GLY A 8 -8.70 5.10 6.69
N GLY A 9 -9.48 4.62 7.64
CA GLY A 9 -9.07 4.09 8.93
C GLY A 9 -8.25 2.80 8.89
N ILE A 10 -7.71 2.38 10.03
CA ILE A 10 -6.88 1.17 10.11
C ILE A 10 -7.77 -0.07 10.08
N VAL A 11 -7.43 -1.01 9.20
CA VAL A 11 -8.13 -2.30 9.08
C VAL A 11 -7.26 -3.42 9.63
N LYS A 12 -7.87 -4.25 10.48
CA LYS A 12 -7.23 -5.41 11.11
C LYS A 12 -7.86 -6.72 10.62
N TRP A 13 -7.02 -7.70 10.31
CA TRP A 13 -7.49 -9.04 9.99
C TRP A 13 -8.00 -9.75 11.26
N ARG A 14 -9.26 -10.15 11.24
CA ARG A 14 -9.97 -10.90 12.28
C ARG A 14 -10.70 -12.06 11.60
N PRO A 15 -10.08 -13.25 11.48
CA PRO A 15 -10.61 -14.33 10.67
C PRO A 15 -12.09 -14.61 10.98
N PRO A 16 -12.98 -14.68 9.97
CA PRO A 16 -12.69 -14.69 8.52
C PRO A 16 -12.78 -13.31 7.82
N PHE A 17 -12.83 -12.20 8.55
CA PHE A 17 -13.09 -10.85 8.02
C PHE A 17 -11.94 -9.87 8.26
N TYR A 18 -11.88 -8.82 7.43
CA TYR A 18 -11.13 -7.60 7.71
C TYR A 18 -12.05 -6.61 8.40
N VAL A 19 -11.69 -6.12 9.59
CA VAL A 19 -12.52 -5.20 10.36
C VAL A 19 -11.81 -3.86 10.50
N CYS A 20 -12.47 -2.78 10.11
CA CYS A 20 -12.00 -1.42 10.36
C CYS A 20 -12.17 -1.07 11.84
N LEU A 21 -11.12 -0.53 12.46
CA LEU A 21 -11.16 -0.13 13.87
C LEU A 21 -11.82 1.23 14.10
N ASP A 22 -11.98 2.03 13.05
CA ASP A 22 -12.52 3.38 13.13
C ASP A 22 -14.03 3.42 12.80
N CYS A 23 -14.46 2.85 11.68
CA CYS A 23 -15.88 2.82 11.29
C CYS A 23 -16.61 1.49 11.60
N GLY A 24 -15.89 0.46 12.04
CA GLY A 24 -16.49 -0.84 12.40
C GLY A 24 -16.92 -1.73 11.23
N LEU A 25 -16.73 -1.30 9.98
CA LEU A 25 -17.07 -2.09 8.80
C LEU A 25 -16.25 -3.38 8.71
N SER A 26 -16.92 -4.47 8.36
CA SER A 26 -16.31 -5.79 8.14
C SER A 26 -16.37 -6.18 6.66
N PHE A 27 -15.23 -6.55 6.09
CA PHE A 27 -15.08 -6.95 4.70
C PHE A 27 -14.64 -8.41 4.61
N ARG A 28 -15.20 -9.18 3.66
CA ARG A 28 -14.65 -10.51 3.36
C ARG A 28 -13.30 -10.35 2.68
N ARG A 29 -12.41 -11.32 2.90
CA ARG A 29 -11.05 -11.30 2.33
C ARG A 29 -11.04 -11.06 0.81
N GLY A 30 -11.85 -11.81 0.06
CA GLY A 30 -11.91 -11.69 -1.38
C GLY A 30 -12.43 -10.34 -1.88
N GLU A 31 -13.37 -9.73 -1.15
CA GLU A 31 -13.91 -8.40 -1.48
C GLU A 31 -12.89 -7.31 -1.19
N PHE A 32 -12.23 -7.39 -0.03
CA PHE A 32 -11.19 -6.44 0.37
C PHE A 32 -10.01 -6.45 -0.60
N GLU A 33 -9.56 -7.62 -1.04
CA GLU A 33 -8.46 -7.77 -2.00
C GLU A 33 -8.84 -7.24 -3.40
N LYS A 34 -10.06 -7.50 -3.87
CA LYS A 34 -10.55 -6.97 -5.16
C LYS A 34 -10.56 -5.45 -5.19
N VAL A 35 -11.18 -4.81 -4.20
CA VAL A 35 -11.30 -3.35 -4.21
C VAL A 35 -9.94 -2.68 -4.00
N LYS A 36 -9.05 -3.29 -3.19
CA LYS A 36 -7.66 -2.81 -3.07
C LYS A 36 -6.91 -2.86 -4.41
N LYS A 37 -7.17 -3.88 -5.23
CA LYS A 37 -6.58 -4.00 -6.56
C LYS A 37 -7.13 -2.90 -7.49
N THR A 38 -8.46 -2.71 -7.53
CA THR A 38 -9.11 -1.69 -8.35
C THR A 38 -8.62 -0.28 -8.00
N ILE A 39 -8.59 0.09 -6.72
CA ILE A 39 -8.07 1.39 -6.29
C ILE A 39 -6.64 1.59 -6.76
N LYS A 40 -5.79 0.56 -6.70
CA LYS A 40 -4.40 0.67 -7.13
C LYS A 40 -4.28 0.86 -8.65
N GLU A 41 -5.14 0.22 -9.42
CA GLU A 41 -5.19 0.34 -10.89
C GLU A 41 -5.67 1.73 -11.30
N GLU A 42 -6.76 2.23 -10.70
CA GLU A 42 -7.28 3.58 -10.94
C GLU A 42 -6.26 4.66 -10.56
N PHE A 43 -5.60 4.53 -9.40
CA PHE A 43 -4.56 5.48 -9.00
C PHE A 43 -3.36 5.49 -9.95
N LYS A 44 -3.04 4.32 -10.53
CA LYS A 44 -1.96 4.19 -11.51
C LYS A 44 -2.33 4.87 -12.83
N GLU A 45 -3.57 4.70 -13.28
CA GLU A 45 -4.09 5.37 -14.48
C GLU A 45 -4.17 6.89 -14.28
N GLU A 46 -4.67 7.35 -13.14
CA GLU A 46 -4.83 8.78 -12.84
C GLU A 46 -3.49 9.50 -12.67
N MET A 47 -2.48 8.86 -12.06
CA MET A 47 -1.15 9.45 -11.94
C MET A 47 -0.39 9.51 -13.28
N GLY A 48 -0.86 8.81 -14.32
CA GLY A 48 -0.25 8.85 -15.65
C GLY A 48 1.23 8.42 -15.69
N GLU A 49 1.74 7.82 -14.60
CA GLU A 49 3.12 7.39 -14.50
C GLU A 49 3.31 6.19 -15.42
N SER A 50 4.23 6.31 -16.38
CA SER A 50 4.61 5.18 -17.22
C SER A 50 5.27 4.09 -16.37
N ASP A 51 5.17 2.84 -16.81
CA ASP A 51 5.84 1.72 -16.13
C ASP A 51 7.36 1.96 -15.99
N GLU A 52 7.97 2.67 -16.95
CA GLU A 52 9.37 3.08 -16.88
C GLU A 52 9.67 4.11 -15.79
N GLU A 53 8.75 5.04 -15.51
CA GLU A 53 8.93 6.03 -14.46
C GLU A 53 8.80 5.40 -13.07
N ILE A 54 7.81 4.51 -12.90
CA ILE A 54 7.60 3.74 -11.66
C ILE A 54 8.85 2.92 -11.34
N ASP A 55 9.38 2.20 -12.33
CA ASP A 55 10.57 1.36 -12.15
C ASP A 55 11.83 2.19 -11.83
N ARG A 56 11.99 3.35 -12.48
CA ARG A 56 13.08 4.29 -12.17
C ARG A 56 13.01 4.78 -10.72
N LYS A 57 11.83 5.18 -10.25
CA LYS A 57 11.60 5.61 -8.86
C LYS A 57 11.85 4.49 -7.86
N ASP A 58 11.46 3.25 -8.15
CA ASP A 58 11.72 2.10 -7.28
C ASP A 58 13.22 1.80 -7.16
N ARG A 59 13.96 1.82 -8.27
CA ARG A 59 15.43 1.66 -8.27
C ARG A 59 16.11 2.77 -7.46
N GLN A 60 15.66 4.02 -7.60
CA GLN A 60 16.19 5.15 -6.84
C GLN A 60 16.00 4.93 -5.33
N ARG A 61 14.77 4.59 -4.89
CA ARG A 61 14.49 4.33 -3.46
C ARG A 61 15.32 3.20 -2.88
N LYS A 62 15.58 2.13 -3.64
CA LYS A 62 16.42 1.01 -3.20
C LYS A 62 17.88 1.45 -3.00
N ARG A 63 18.41 2.28 -3.89
CA ARG A 63 19.75 2.86 -3.75
C ARG A 63 19.83 3.77 -2.53
N ASP A 64 18.90 4.70 -2.39
CA ASP A 64 18.88 5.63 -1.27
C ASP A 64 18.78 4.90 0.08
N TYR A 65 17.98 3.82 0.15
CA TYR A 65 17.88 2.97 1.33
C TYR A 65 19.19 2.23 1.63
N HIS A 66 19.84 1.68 0.60
CA HIS A 66 21.13 1.02 0.75
C HIS A 66 22.20 2.00 1.24
N ASP A 67 22.28 3.19 0.65
CA ASP A 67 23.25 4.22 1.04
C ASP A 67 23.02 4.72 2.47
N TRP A 68 21.76 4.88 2.88
CA TRP A 68 21.41 5.18 4.26
C TRP A 68 21.85 4.08 5.23
N LEU A 69 21.65 2.81 4.85
CA LEU A 69 22.02 1.66 5.68
C LEU A 69 23.53 1.58 5.88
N MET A 70 24.30 1.70 4.78
CA MET A 70 25.77 1.65 4.82
C MET A 70 26.34 2.78 5.70
N LYS A 71 25.82 4.00 5.58
CA LYS A 71 26.23 5.13 6.44
C LYS A 71 25.97 4.88 7.92
N LYS A 72 24.91 4.13 8.24
CA LYS A 72 24.55 3.80 9.63
C LYS A 72 25.44 2.71 10.22
N GLU A 73 26.06 1.86 9.38
CA GLU A 73 27.01 0.83 9.83
C GLU A 73 28.44 1.38 10.01
N GLU A 74 28.73 2.55 9.46
CA GLU A 74 30.02 3.26 9.62
C GLU A 74 30.08 4.16 10.87
N ASP A 75 28.93 4.45 11.52
CA ASP A 75 28.78 5.15 12.81
C ASP A 75 28.70 4.17 14.00
#